data_AF-H9VXB3-F1
#
_entry.id   AF-H9VXB3-F1
#
_cell.length_a   1.000
_cell.length_b   1.000
_cell.length_c   1.000
_cell.angle_alpha   90.00
_cell.angle_beta   90.00
_cell.angle_gamma   90.00
#
_symmetry.space_group_name_H-M   'P 1'
#
loop_
_entity.id
_entity.type
_entity.pdbx_description
1 polymer ?
#
loop_
_entity_poly.entity_id
_entity_poly.type
_entity_poly.pdbx_seq_one_letter_code
_entity_poly.pdbx_strand_id
1 'polypeptide(L)' 'AMAIKNHNTAVHLGFIWLVVFSAMLLQSSDAHSYMKRPLPKPCRNLVLYFHDVIYNGLNAMNATSTLVGAPQGANLTLL' A
#
# COMPACT_ATOMS: atom_id res chain seq x y z
N ALA A 1 -0.84 -64.22 29.51
CA ALA A 1 0.26 -63.78 28.63
C ALA A 1 0.42 -62.27 28.78
N MET A 2 1.64 -61.77 29.00
CA MET A 2 1.89 -60.33 29.16
C MET A 2 2.12 -59.71 27.78
N ALA A 3 1.25 -58.77 27.38
CA ALA A 3 1.36 -58.12 26.06
C ALA A 3 2.56 -57.16 26.05
N ILE A 4 3.64 -57.55 25.36
CA ILE A 4 4.79 -56.68 25.10
C ILE A 4 4.34 -55.60 24.13
N LYS A 5 3.88 -54.47 24.67
CA LYS A 5 3.54 -53.28 23.87
C LYS A 5 4.82 -52.76 23.22
N ASN A 6 4.91 -52.91 21.90
CA ASN A 6 6.05 -52.46 21.10
C ASN A 6 6.44 -51.02 21.48
N HIS A 7 7.67 -50.86 21.98
CA HIS A 7 8.19 -49.58 22.46
C HIS A 7 8.15 -48.52 21.35
N ASN A 8 8.39 -48.93 20.10
CA ASN A 8 8.34 -48.06 18.93
C ASN A 8 6.92 -47.50 18.71
N THR A 9 5.86 -48.26 19.02
CA THR A 9 4.48 -47.76 18.92
C THR A 9 4.21 -46.67 19.96
N ALA A 10 4.75 -46.78 21.17
CA ALA A 10 4.63 -45.73 22.18
C ALA A 10 5.41 -44.47 21.77
N VAL A 11 6.63 -44.63 21.24
CA VAL A 11 7.46 -43.53 20.72
C VAL A 11 6.81 -42.86 19.51
N HIS A 12 6.26 -43.61 18.55
CA HIS A 12 5.52 -43.06 17.41
C HIS A 12 4.27 -42.29 17.84
N LEU A 13 3.49 -42.80 18.81
CA LEU A 13 2.33 -42.08 19.35
C LEU A 13 2.75 -40.78 20.04
N GLY A 14 3.86 -40.79 20.80
CA GLY A 14 4.43 -39.58 21.39
C GLY A 14 4.90 -38.56 20.36
N PHE A 15 5.56 -39.01 19.28
CA PHE A 15 6.00 -38.16 18.18
C PHE A 15 4.83 -37.55 17.39
N ILE A 16 3.80 -38.35 17.10
CA ILE A 16 2.57 -37.87 16.46
C ILE A 16 1.88 -36.82 17.35
N TRP A 17 1.79 -37.06 18.66
CA TRP A 17 1.22 -36.11 19.60
C TRP A 17 2.02 -34.79 19.65
N LEU A 18 3.35 -34.86 19.66
CA LEU A 18 4.24 -33.69 19.60
C LEU A 18 4.02 -32.86 18.33
N VAL A 19 3.88 -33.51 17.17
CA VAL A 19 3.64 -32.86 15.87
C VAL A 19 2.25 -32.23 15.81
N VAL A 20 1.22 -32.89 16.32
CA VAL A 20 -0.13 -32.32 16.39
C VAL A 20 -0.18 -31.13 17.36
N PHE A 21 0.49 -31.23 18.51
CA PHE A 21 0.53 -30.16 19.51
C PHE A 21 1.29 -28.92 18.98
N SER A 22 2.42 -29.09 18.31
CA SER A 22 3.15 -27.97 17.70
C SER A 22 2.34 -27.33 16.55
N ALA A 23 1.68 -28.14 15.71
CA ALA A 23 0.80 -27.63 14.66
C ALA A 23 -0.43 -26.87 15.17
N MET A 24 -0.91 -27.14 16.40
CA MET A 24 -1.95 -26.34 17.05
C MET A 24 -1.42 -25.03 17.62
N LEU A 25 -0.22 -25.01 18.19
CA LEU A 25 0.39 -23.77 18.70
C LEU A 25 0.64 -22.73 17.59
N LEU A 26 0.98 -23.18 16.39
CA LEU A 26 1.20 -22.31 15.22
C LEU A 26 -0.07 -21.66 14.64
N GLN A 27 -1.28 -22.04 15.08
CA GLN A 27 -2.54 -21.45 14.59
C GLN A 27 -2.91 -20.12 15.25
N SER A 28 -2.11 -19.64 16.21
CA SER A 28 -2.43 -18.46 17.02
C SER A 28 -1.99 -17.12 16.43
N SER A 29 -1.32 -17.10 15.28
CA SER A 29 -0.82 -15.88 14.62
C SER A 29 -1.77 -15.32 13.56
N ASP A 30 -3.06 -15.23 13.89
CA ASP A 30 -4.00 -14.40 13.14
C ASP A 30 -3.63 -12.92 13.31
N ALA A 31 -2.80 -12.41 12.39
CA ALA A 31 -2.56 -10.98 12.20
C ALA A 31 -3.80 -10.24 11.64
N HIS A 32 -4.99 -10.81 11.84
CA HIS A 32 -6.29 -10.38 11.33
C HIS A 32 -6.92 -9.26 12.17
N SER A 33 -6.12 -8.32 12.69
CA SER A 33 -6.64 -7.05 13.21
C SER A 33 -5.64 -5.89 13.24
N TYR A 34 -4.63 -5.86 12.36
CA TYR A 34 -4.26 -4.54 11.82
C TYR A 34 -5.47 -4.07 11.02
N MET A 35 -6.37 -3.34 11.69
CA MET A 35 -7.57 -2.82 11.08
C MET A 35 -7.15 -2.04 9.84
N LYS A 36 -7.46 -2.59 8.66
CA LYS A 36 -7.50 -1.84 7.41
C LYS A 36 -8.65 -0.85 7.54
N ARG A 37 -8.49 0.16 8.41
CA ARG A 37 -9.42 1.29 8.52
C ARG A 37 -9.53 1.82 7.10
N PRO A 38 -10.71 1.76 6.46
CA PRO A 38 -10.83 2.21 5.10
C PRO A 38 -10.37 3.66 5.06
N LEU A 39 -9.49 3.98 4.11
CA LEU A 39 -9.06 5.36 3.88
C LEU A 39 -10.31 6.25 3.84
N PRO A 40 -10.33 7.39 4.55
CA PRO A 40 -11.47 8.28 4.55
C PRO A 40 -11.91 8.58 3.13
N LYS A 41 -13.15 8.19 2.79
CA LYS A 41 -13.70 8.45 1.46
C LYS A 41 -13.87 9.96 1.28
N PRO A 42 -13.60 10.53 0.09
CA PRO A 42 -13.80 11.96 -0.13
C PRO A 42 -15.27 12.31 0.09
N CYS A 43 -15.54 13.29 0.96
CA CYS A 43 -16.90 13.70 1.34
C CYS A 43 -17.66 14.39 0.18
N ARG A 44 -16.95 14.84 -0.86
CA ARG A 44 -17.47 15.45 -2.09
C ARG A 44 -16.52 15.11 -3.24
N ASN A 45 -17.07 15.03 -4.45
CA ASN A 45 -16.30 14.95 -5.69
C ASN A 45 -16.43 16.28 -6.44
N LEU A 46 -15.31 16.95 -6.75
CA LEU A 46 -15.28 18.20 -7.49
C LEU A 46 -14.69 17.92 -8.88
N VAL A 47 -15.49 18.11 -9.92
CA VAL A 47 -15.06 18.03 -11.32
C VAL A 47 -15.00 19.45 -11.85
N LEU A 48 -13.79 19.90 -12.20
CA LEU A 48 -13.49 21.28 -12.60
C LEU A 48 -12.62 21.28 -13.85
N TYR A 49 -12.72 22.34 -14.65
CA TYR A 49 -11.83 22.61 -15.76
C TYR A 49 -10.84 23.69 -15.34
N PHE A 50 -9.55 23.37 -15.36
CA PHE A 50 -8.49 24.35 -15.17
C PHE A 50 -8.18 25.00 -16.52
N HIS A 51 -8.26 26.32 -16.57
CA HIS A 51 -7.91 27.10 -17.75
C HIS A 51 -6.58 27.82 -17.50
N ASP A 52 -5.65 27.65 -18.44
CA ASP A 52 -4.40 28.40 -18.44
C ASP A 52 -4.12 28.98 -19.83
N VAL A 53 -3.92 30.30 -19.86
CA VAL A 53 -3.55 31.09 -21.03
C VAL A 53 -2.22 31.76 -20.70
N ILE A 54 -1.14 31.17 -21.22
CA ILE A 54 0.22 31.64 -20.95
C ILE A 54 0.45 33.01 -21.59
N TYR A 55 1.08 33.92 -20.83
CA TYR A 55 1.50 35.22 -21.33
C TYR A 55 2.56 35.11 -22.42
N ASN A 56 2.29 35.66 -23.59
CA ASN A 56 3.14 35.60 -24.79
C ASN A 56 3.75 36.97 -25.16
N GLY A 57 4.03 37.84 -24.19
CA GLY A 57 4.60 39.17 -24.47
C GLY A 57 3.61 40.22 -25.03
N LEU A 58 2.45 39.81 -25.54
CA LEU A 58 1.47 40.70 -26.18
C LEU A 58 0.03 40.55 -25.64
N ASN A 59 -0.33 39.39 -25.08
CA ASN A 59 -1.68 39.07 -24.62
C ASN A 59 -1.98 39.43 -23.15
N ALA A 60 -1.38 40.50 -22.60
CA ALA A 60 -1.44 40.83 -21.17
C ALA A 60 -2.86 40.92 -20.57
N MET A 61 -3.85 41.33 -21.36
CA MET A 61 -5.26 41.43 -20.93
C MET A 61 -6.01 40.09 -20.91
N ASN A 62 -5.43 39.03 -21.47
CA ASN A 62 -6.08 37.71 -21.59
C ASN A 62 -5.26 36.57 -20.93
N ALA A 63 -4.01 36.83 -20.56
CA ALA A 63 -3.17 35.84 -19.91
C ALA A 63 -3.61 35.57 -18.46
N THR A 64 -3.61 34.30 -18.06
CA THR A 64 -3.89 33.86 -16.68
C THR A 64 -2.64 33.40 -15.93
N SER A 65 -1.53 33.20 -16.65
CA SER A 65 -0.22 32.87 -16.09
C SER A 65 0.91 33.54 -16.87
N THR A 66 2.10 33.57 -16.28
CA THR A 66 3.31 34.11 -16.91
C THR A 66 4.56 33.42 -16.36
N LEU A 67 5.65 33.47 -17.11
CA LEU A 67 6.95 32.97 -16.68
C LEU A 67 7.57 33.90 -15.62
N VAL A 68 8.04 33.32 -14.51
CA VAL A 68 8.71 34.05 -13.41
C VAL A 68 10.24 34.01 -13.50
N GLY A 69 10.79 33.27 -14.47
CA GLY A 69 12.23 33.17 -14.74
C GLY A 69 12.53 32.14 -15.83
N ALA A 70 13.71 32.25 -16.45
CA ALA A 70 14.20 31.31 -17.47
C ALA A 70 15.74 31.19 -17.41
N PRO A 71 16.32 30.07 -17.90
CA PRO A 71 17.78 29.91 -17.96
C PRO A 71 18.44 30.85 -18.98
N GLN A 72 19.75 31.06 -18.84
CA GLN A 72 20.51 31.93 -19.73
C GLN A 72 20.43 31.47 -21.19
N GLY A 73 20.14 32.40 -22.11
CA GLY A 73 20.00 32.13 -23.53
C GLY A 73 18.62 31.62 -23.96
N ALA A 74 17.68 31.41 -23.03
CA ALA A 74 16.30 31.10 -23.37
C ALA A 74 15.49 32.37 -23.68
N ASN A 75 14.54 32.25 -24.62
CA ASN A 75 13.50 33.25 -24.82
C ASN A 75 12.54 33.22 -23.63
N LEU A 76 12.51 34.30 -22.84
CA LEU A 76 11.50 34.53 -21.79
C LEU A 76 10.11 34.71 -22.41
N THR A 77 10.10 35.55 -23.44
CA THR A 77 9.09 35.73 -24.50
C THR A 77 9.90 35.74 -25.81
N LEU A 78 9.31 35.56 -26.99
CA LEU A 78 8.35 36.48 -27.59
C LEU A 78 6.85 36.13 -27.49
N LEU A 79 6.36 35.00 -26.96
CA LEU A 79 7.00 33.68 -26.83
C LEU A 79 7.67 33.23 -28.14
#